data_AF-I5AQZ9-F1
#
_entry.id   AF-I5AQZ9-F1
#
_cell.length_a   1.000
_cell.length_b   1.000
_cell.length_c   1.000
_cell.angle_alpha   90.00
_cell.angle_beta   90.00
_cell.angle_gamma   90.00
#
_symmetry.space_group_name_H-M   'P 1'
#
loop_
_entity.id
_entity.type
_entity.pdbx_description
1 polymer ?
#
loop_
_entity_poly.entity_id
_entity_poly.type
_entity_poly.pdbx_seq_one_letter_code
_entity_poly.pdbx_strand_id
1 'polypeptide(L)'
;MTELEKCREQIDVTDRQIVELFEKRMQLVQGIAEYKIRSGKAVFDAKREREKIASVSAMAHTGFNRRGVEELFEQLMSISRKRQYQLLTENGITLPMDYAQMDRLYFDNARVVFQGVEGAYSFEAMKTFFDDSIHPIHVPTWKEAMELVTNGEADFAVLPIENSTAGIVSDIYDLLLQYNNYIVGEQIIKIDHMLMALPGTSLEDIDVVYSHPQGLAQCKDFLSGYPQWKQRNVLNTAMAAEKVAREGLRNQAAIASRSAAEYFGLEILKGDGLSKEKNSTRFIIVSHNRCFVRNAQKISICFGLPHAAGTLYSMLSNIIFNGLNMLKIESRPIPEKPFTYRFFIDFEGNLNSPSVRNALRGIEAEASEFRLLGNY
;
A
#
# COMPACT_ATOMS: atom_id res chain seq x y z
N MET A 1 -32.71 30.65 -32.41
CA MET A 1 -32.28 29.36 -31.89
C MET A 1 -31.87 28.43 -33.01
N THR A 2 -30.61 28.03 -33.03
CA THR A 2 -30.05 26.99 -33.90
C THR A 2 -30.63 25.62 -33.56
N GLU A 3 -30.55 24.65 -34.49
CA GLU A 3 -30.97 23.27 -34.20
C GLU A 3 -30.20 22.67 -33.01
N LEU A 4 -28.92 23.03 -32.86
CA LEU A 4 -28.11 22.65 -31.71
C LEU A 4 -28.67 23.18 -30.38
N GLU A 5 -29.09 24.44 -30.34
CA GLU A 5 -29.66 25.04 -29.13
C GLU A 5 -30.98 24.37 -28.74
N LYS A 6 -31.84 24.04 -29.72
CA LYS A 6 -33.08 23.30 -29.46
C LYS A 6 -32.82 21.90 -28.91
N CYS A 7 -31.83 21.20 -29.45
CA CYS A 7 -31.43 19.88 -28.93
C CYS A 7 -30.92 19.98 -27.48
N ARG A 8 -30.13 21.01 -27.14
CA ARG A 8 -29.65 21.25 -25.77
C ARG A 8 -30.79 21.52 -24.79
N GLU A 9 -31.75 22.37 -25.16
CA GLU A 9 -32.93 22.63 -24.31
C GLU A 9 -33.74 21.36 -24.03
N GLN A 10 -33.90 20.48 -25.03
CA GLN A 10 -34.59 19.19 -24.83
C GLN A 10 -33.81 18.22 -23.95
N ILE A 11 -32.48 18.23 -24.04
CA ILE A 11 -31.61 17.47 -23.13
C ILE A 11 -31.80 17.98 -21.70
N ASP A 12 -31.78 19.30 -21.48
CA ASP A 12 -31.96 19.87 -20.14
C ASP A 12 -33.32 19.48 -19.49
N VAL A 13 -34.39 19.41 -20.30
CA VAL A 13 -35.71 18.92 -19.83
C VAL A 13 -35.62 17.45 -19.42
N THR A 14 -34.97 16.64 -20.24
CA THR A 14 -34.80 15.19 -20.01
C THR A 14 -33.96 14.94 -18.77
N ASP A 15 -32.86 15.67 -18.60
CA ASP A 15 -31.94 15.54 -17.47
C ASP A 15 -32.64 15.87 -16.14
N ARG A 16 -33.50 16.89 -16.12
CA ARG A 16 -34.35 17.18 -14.93
C ARG A 16 -35.22 15.98 -14.55
N GLN A 17 -35.85 15.33 -15.53
CA GLN A 17 -36.67 14.14 -15.27
C GLN A 17 -35.82 12.96 -14.77
N ILE A 18 -34.60 12.79 -15.29
CA ILE A 18 -33.66 11.76 -14.82
C ILE A 18 -33.33 11.98 -13.34
N VAL A 19 -33.05 13.23 -12.93
CA VAL A 19 -32.76 13.58 -11.53
C VAL A 19 -33.96 13.27 -10.63
N GLU A 20 -35.17 13.71 -11.00
CA GLU A 20 -36.39 13.42 -10.23
C GLU A 20 -36.63 11.92 -10.04
N LEU A 21 -36.45 11.14 -11.12
CA LEU A 21 -36.59 9.68 -11.07
C LEU A 21 -35.49 9.02 -10.23
N PHE A 22 -34.26 9.54 -10.29
CA PHE A 22 -33.15 9.08 -9.46
C PHE A 22 -33.43 9.30 -7.97
N GLU A 23 -33.86 10.50 -7.58
CA GLU A 23 -34.18 10.81 -6.18
C GLU A 23 -35.34 9.96 -5.66
N LYS A 24 -36.42 9.83 -6.45
CA LYS A 24 -37.53 8.93 -6.13
C LYS A 24 -37.04 7.49 -5.94
N ARG A 25 -36.12 7.03 -6.79
CA ARG A 25 -35.51 5.71 -6.64
C ARG A 25 -34.69 5.61 -5.36
N MET A 26 -33.93 6.63 -4.96
CA MET A 26 -33.16 6.62 -3.71
C MET A 26 -34.06 6.57 -2.46
N GLN A 27 -35.23 7.20 -2.49
CA GLN A 27 -36.23 7.07 -1.42
C GLN A 27 -36.71 5.62 -1.28
N LEU A 28 -36.98 4.93 -2.40
CA LEU A 28 -37.35 3.50 -2.37
C LEU A 28 -36.21 2.62 -1.84
N VAL A 29 -34.96 2.96 -2.17
CA VAL A 29 -33.77 2.25 -1.66
C VAL A 29 -33.67 2.37 -0.14
N GLN A 30 -34.00 3.54 0.42
CA GLN A 30 -34.03 3.72 1.87
C GLN A 30 -35.04 2.78 2.53
N GLY A 31 -36.26 2.66 1.99
CA GLY A 31 -37.25 1.71 2.51
C GLY A 31 -36.77 0.24 2.44
N ILE A 32 -36.02 -0.13 1.38
CA ILE A 32 -35.37 -1.44 1.27
C ILE A 32 -34.28 -1.60 2.34
N ALA A 33 -33.47 -0.57 2.58
CA ALA A 33 -32.44 -0.56 3.61
C ALA A 33 -33.04 -0.82 5.00
N GLU A 34 -34.11 -0.10 5.36
CA GLU A 34 -34.82 -0.25 6.63
C GLU A 34 -35.40 -1.66 6.81
N TYR A 35 -35.92 -2.27 5.73
CA TYR A 35 -36.33 -3.67 5.75
C TYR A 35 -35.14 -4.63 5.96
N LYS A 36 -34.01 -4.40 5.28
CA LYS A 36 -32.80 -5.23 5.41
C LYS A 36 -32.16 -5.11 6.80
N ILE A 37 -32.14 -3.91 7.37
CA ILE A 37 -31.69 -3.64 8.75
C ILE A 37 -32.50 -4.50 9.73
N ARG A 38 -33.83 -4.50 9.62
CA ARG A 38 -34.71 -5.28 10.50
C ARG A 38 -34.64 -6.80 10.28
N SER A 39 -34.43 -7.22 9.03
CA SER A 39 -34.43 -8.65 8.65
C SER A 39 -33.05 -9.30 8.65
N GLY A 40 -31.97 -8.53 8.79
CA GLY A 40 -30.59 -9.02 8.70
C GLY A 40 -30.16 -9.47 7.29
N LYS A 41 -30.94 -9.16 6.24
CA LYS A 41 -30.61 -9.56 4.87
C LYS A 41 -29.45 -8.75 4.29
N ALA A 42 -28.60 -9.42 3.51
CA ALA A 42 -27.47 -8.80 2.82
C ALA A 42 -27.91 -7.67 1.86
N VAL A 43 -27.08 -6.65 1.75
CA VAL A 43 -27.31 -5.53 0.83
C VAL A 43 -27.06 -5.96 -0.62
N PHE A 44 -25.93 -6.61 -0.88
CA PHE A 44 -25.55 -7.09 -2.20
C PHE A 44 -26.22 -8.45 -2.52
N ASP A 45 -26.87 -8.53 -3.68
CA ASP A 45 -27.45 -9.75 -4.24
C ASP A 45 -27.15 -9.79 -5.74
N ALA A 46 -26.08 -10.52 -6.10
CA ALA A 46 -25.58 -10.59 -7.47
C ALA A 46 -26.60 -11.21 -8.44
N LYS A 47 -27.47 -12.12 -7.98
CA LYS A 47 -28.47 -12.75 -8.85
C LYS A 47 -29.57 -11.74 -9.17
N ARG A 48 -30.10 -11.07 -8.15
CA ARG A 48 -31.16 -10.08 -8.31
C ARG A 48 -30.73 -8.90 -9.18
N GLU A 49 -29.49 -8.44 -9.03
CA GLU A 49 -28.96 -7.35 -9.84
C GLU A 49 -28.83 -7.75 -11.32
N ARG A 50 -28.27 -8.94 -11.62
CA ARG A 50 -28.21 -9.44 -13.00
C ARG A 50 -29.58 -9.57 -13.66
N GLU A 51 -30.56 -10.12 -12.93
CA GLU A 51 -31.94 -10.22 -13.41
C GLU A 51 -32.54 -8.84 -13.71
N LYS A 52 -32.26 -7.85 -12.84
CA LYS A 52 -32.78 -6.50 -13.03
C LYS A 52 -32.12 -5.80 -14.22
N ILE A 53 -30.80 -5.92 -14.39
CA ILE A 53 -30.06 -5.37 -15.53
C ILE A 53 -30.60 -5.97 -16.83
N ALA A 54 -30.71 -7.30 -16.92
CA ALA A 54 -31.26 -7.95 -18.11
C ALA A 54 -32.67 -7.45 -18.46
N SER A 55 -33.53 -7.27 -17.45
CA SER A 55 -34.90 -6.77 -17.63
C SER A 55 -34.95 -5.34 -18.17
N VAL A 56 -34.10 -4.42 -17.69
CA VAL A 56 -34.11 -3.02 -18.13
C VAL A 56 -33.41 -2.84 -19.46
N SER A 57 -32.33 -3.58 -19.72
CA SER A 57 -31.62 -3.53 -21.01
C SER A 57 -32.50 -4.04 -22.15
N ALA A 58 -33.36 -5.03 -21.89
CA ALA A 58 -34.35 -5.49 -22.86
C ALA A 58 -35.36 -4.41 -23.30
N MET A 59 -35.51 -3.32 -22.55
CA MET A 59 -36.38 -2.20 -22.90
C MET A 59 -35.76 -1.28 -23.98
N ALA A 60 -34.45 -1.39 -24.24
CA ALA A 60 -33.77 -0.59 -25.24
C ALA A 60 -33.76 -1.25 -26.63
N HIS A 61 -33.87 -0.40 -27.68
CA HIS A 61 -34.11 -0.85 -29.05
C HIS A 61 -32.87 -0.97 -29.95
N THR A 62 -31.74 -0.35 -29.58
CA THR A 62 -30.48 -0.42 -30.34
C THR A 62 -29.40 -1.12 -29.52
N GLY A 63 -28.41 -1.74 -30.18
CA GLY A 63 -27.29 -2.38 -29.50
C GLY A 63 -26.52 -1.41 -28.60
N PHE A 64 -26.31 -0.18 -29.08
CA PHE A 64 -25.68 0.90 -28.30
C PHE A 64 -26.50 1.26 -27.05
N ASN A 65 -27.81 1.50 -27.19
CA ASN A 65 -28.64 1.89 -26.05
C ASN A 65 -28.80 0.75 -25.03
N ARG A 66 -28.84 -0.51 -25.48
CA ARG A 66 -28.84 -1.67 -24.57
C ARG A 66 -27.60 -1.65 -23.69
N ARG A 67 -26.42 -1.48 -24.30
CA ARG A 67 -25.16 -1.41 -23.57
C ARG A 67 -25.09 -0.20 -22.63
N GLY A 68 -25.53 0.97 -23.09
CA GLY A 68 -25.59 2.17 -22.26
C GLY A 68 -26.53 2.03 -21.06
N VAL A 69 -27.68 1.36 -21.23
CA VAL A 69 -28.61 1.07 -20.13
C VAL A 69 -28.02 0.07 -19.14
N GLU A 70 -27.29 -0.97 -19.60
CA GLU A 70 -26.55 -1.88 -18.71
C GLU A 70 -25.61 -1.10 -17.79
N GLU A 71 -24.73 -0.29 -18.37
CA GLU A 71 -23.71 0.46 -17.62
C GLU A 71 -24.35 1.49 -16.68
N LEU A 72 -25.37 2.22 -17.13
CA LEU A 72 -26.11 3.17 -16.28
C LEU A 72 -26.74 2.46 -15.07
N PHE A 73 -27.40 1.32 -15.29
CA PHE A 73 -28.06 0.60 -14.20
C PHE A 73 -27.08 -0.09 -13.25
N GLU A 74 -25.93 -0.56 -13.72
CA GLU A 74 -24.84 -1.01 -12.85
C GLU A 74 -24.38 0.10 -11.90
N GLN A 75 -24.20 1.32 -12.40
CA GLN A 75 -23.87 2.47 -11.56
C GLN A 75 -24.99 2.84 -10.58
N LEU A 76 -26.24 2.83 -11.04
CA LEU A 76 -27.40 3.09 -10.16
C LEU A 76 -27.52 2.05 -9.04
N MET A 77 -27.27 0.77 -9.33
CA MET A 77 -27.28 -0.29 -8.32
C MET A 77 -26.13 -0.10 -7.33
N SER A 78 -24.93 0.19 -7.83
CA SER A 78 -23.77 0.48 -6.99
C SER A 78 -24.03 1.64 -6.04
N ILE A 79 -24.57 2.77 -6.52
CA ILE A 79 -24.96 3.91 -5.67
C ILE A 79 -26.04 3.50 -4.66
N SER A 80 -27.01 2.68 -5.07
CA SER A 80 -28.06 2.18 -4.17
C SER A 80 -27.48 1.33 -3.03
N ARG A 81 -26.47 0.50 -3.29
CA ARG A 81 -25.79 -0.30 -2.25
C ARG A 81 -25.05 0.60 -1.28
N LYS A 82 -24.31 1.58 -1.78
CA LYS A 82 -23.59 2.56 -0.93
C LYS A 82 -24.51 3.33 0.00
N ARG A 83 -25.68 3.76 -0.49
CA ARG A 83 -26.70 4.39 0.36
C ARG A 83 -27.24 3.43 1.42
N GLN A 84 -27.46 2.16 1.07
CA GLN A 84 -27.84 1.13 2.04
C GLN A 84 -26.73 0.93 3.09
N TYR A 85 -25.47 0.74 2.68
CA TYR A 85 -24.34 0.57 3.61
C TYR A 85 -24.19 1.76 4.56
N GLN A 86 -24.42 2.97 4.07
CA GLN A 86 -24.42 4.18 4.89
C GLN A 86 -25.51 4.12 5.95
N LEU A 87 -26.76 3.82 5.56
CA LEU A 87 -27.89 3.71 6.48
C LEU A 87 -27.70 2.60 7.52
N LEU A 88 -27.17 1.44 7.11
CA LEU A 88 -26.86 0.37 8.06
C LEU A 88 -25.77 0.82 9.06
N THR A 89 -24.76 1.59 8.62
CA THR A 89 -23.69 2.13 9.46
C THR A 89 -24.22 3.16 10.46
N GLU A 90 -25.11 4.07 10.01
CA GLU A 90 -25.80 5.05 10.86
C GLU A 90 -26.69 4.38 11.92
N ASN A 91 -27.22 3.18 11.63
CA ASN A 91 -28.01 2.36 12.56
C ASN A 91 -27.15 1.43 13.44
N GLY A 92 -25.84 1.68 13.54
CA GLY A 92 -24.93 0.94 14.43
C GLY A 92 -24.53 -0.45 13.93
N ILE A 93 -25.00 -0.88 12.76
CA ILE A 93 -24.56 -2.13 12.13
C ILE A 93 -23.29 -1.79 11.37
N THR A 94 -22.12 -1.97 11.97
CA THR A 94 -20.84 -1.65 11.31
C THR A 94 -19.98 -2.88 11.10
N LEU A 95 -18.99 -2.79 10.22
CA LEU A 95 -17.96 -3.81 10.15
C LEU A 95 -17.33 -3.96 11.56
N PRO A 96 -17.20 -5.18 12.12
CA PRO A 96 -16.44 -5.37 13.34
C PRO A 96 -14.99 -4.97 13.07
N MET A 97 -14.57 -3.86 13.67
CA MET A 97 -13.21 -3.36 13.56
C MET A 97 -12.57 -3.59 14.92
N ASP A 98 -11.90 -4.73 15.08
CA ASP A 98 -11.17 -5.07 16.31
C ASP A 98 -9.87 -4.26 16.43
N TYR A 99 -9.93 -2.95 16.19
CA TYR A 99 -8.81 -2.04 16.22
C TYR A 99 -8.89 -1.13 17.44
N ALA A 100 -7.86 -1.19 18.28
CA ALA A 100 -7.72 -0.29 19.41
C ALA A 100 -7.23 1.09 18.92
N GLN A 101 -8.01 2.13 19.15
CA GLN A 101 -7.55 3.49 18.95
C GLN A 101 -6.59 3.89 20.09
N MET A 102 -5.47 4.50 19.73
CA MET A 102 -4.46 5.01 20.67
C MET A 102 -4.21 6.50 20.45
N ASP A 103 -3.74 7.22 21.46
CA ASP A 103 -3.34 8.63 21.29
C ASP A 103 -1.99 8.76 20.57
N ARG A 104 -1.09 7.81 20.81
CA ARG A 104 0.22 7.66 20.14
C ARG A 104 0.67 6.20 20.20
N LEU A 105 1.67 5.86 19.41
CA LEU A 105 2.43 4.62 19.61
C LEU A 105 3.37 4.79 20.80
N TYR A 106 3.56 3.73 21.59
CA TYR A 106 4.46 3.70 22.74
C TYR A 106 5.62 2.75 22.42
N PHE A 107 6.85 3.21 22.64
CA PHE A 107 8.06 2.48 22.27
C PHE A 107 8.94 2.08 23.46
N ASP A 108 8.52 2.41 24.69
CA ASP A 108 9.31 2.15 25.91
C ASP A 108 9.71 0.67 26.02
N ASN A 109 11.00 0.40 25.89
CA ASN A 109 11.59 -0.96 25.87
C ASN A 109 11.02 -1.88 24.77
N ALA A 110 10.49 -1.33 23.67
CA ALA A 110 9.94 -2.12 22.58
C ALA A 110 11.04 -2.89 21.85
N ARG A 111 10.79 -4.17 21.58
CA ARG A 111 11.64 -5.02 20.74
C ARG A 111 11.27 -4.78 19.29
N VAL A 112 12.18 -4.22 18.52
CA VAL A 112 11.94 -3.88 17.12
C VAL A 112 12.82 -4.75 16.25
N VAL A 113 12.21 -5.58 15.40
CA VAL A 113 12.94 -6.45 14.49
C VAL A 113 13.11 -5.82 13.10
N PHE A 114 14.27 -6.03 12.49
CA PHE A 114 14.53 -5.68 11.10
C PHE A 114 15.36 -6.76 10.42
N GLN A 115 15.24 -6.83 9.09
CA GLN A 115 16.06 -7.71 8.29
C GLN A 115 17.38 -7.05 7.93
N GLY A 116 18.47 -7.81 8.07
CA GLY A 116 19.83 -7.40 7.68
C GLY A 116 20.77 -7.23 8.87
N VAL A 117 21.74 -6.34 8.73
CA VAL A 117 22.72 -5.99 9.76
C VAL A 117 22.63 -4.50 10.08
N GLU A 118 23.19 -4.07 11.20
CA GLU A 118 23.33 -2.65 11.50
C GLU A 118 24.07 -1.92 10.38
N GLY A 119 23.60 -0.73 10.04
CA GLY A 119 24.02 0.02 8.85
C GLY A 119 23.18 -0.25 7.59
N ALA A 120 22.31 -1.26 7.56
CA ALA A 120 21.34 -1.42 6.47
C ALA A 120 20.29 -0.29 6.47
N TYR A 121 19.65 -0.02 5.32
CA TYR A 121 18.60 1.00 5.26
C TYR A 121 17.37 0.67 6.12
N SER A 122 17.08 -0.62 6.38
CA SER A 122 16.04 -1.02 7.34
C SER A 122 16.39 -0.61 8.78
N PHE A 123 17.67 -0.64 9.14
CA PHE A 123 18.16 -0.17 10.44
C PHE A 123 18.08 1.37 10.53
N GLU A 124 18.39 2.07 9.45
CA GLU A 124 18.21 3.53 9.37
C GLU A 124 16.73 3.93 9.49
N ALA A 125 15.82 3.20 8.82
CA ALA A 125 14.38 3.38 8.95
C ALA A 125 13.90 3.17 10.39
N MET A 126 14.43 2.14 11.07
CA MET A 126 14.17 1.91 12.49
C MET A 126 14.64 3.09 13.35
N LYS A 127 15.92 3.48 13.26
CA LYS A 127 16.48 4.57 14.06
C LYS A 127 15.80 5.92 13.81
N THR A 128 15.22 6.12 12.62
CA THR A 128 14.49 7.36 12.28
C THR A 128 13.07 7.37 12.84
N PHE A 129 12.39 6.22 12.84
CA PHE A 129 11.00 6.13 13.28
C PHE A 129 10.85 5.98 14.80
N PHE A 130 11.76 5.24 15.44
CA PHE A 130 11.71 4.92 16.87
C PHE A 130 12.70 5.78 17.67
N ASP A 131 12.39 6.01 18.95
CA ASP A 131 13.30 6.65 19.89
C ASP A 131 14.40 5.68 20.40
N ASP A 132 15.35 6.18 21.18
CA ASP A 132 16.50 5.42 21.67
C ASP A 132 16.15 4.37 22.76
N SER A 133 14.89 4.26 23.19
CA SER A 133 14.48 3.30 24.24
C SER A 133 14.22 1.88 23.71
N ILE A 134 14.29 1.68 22.39
CA ILE A 134 14.02 0.39 21.76
C ILE A 134 15.17 -0.63 21.90
N HIS A 135 14.84 -1.90 21.74
CA HIS A 135 15.76 -3.02 21.69
C HIS A 135 15.77 -3.60 20.26
N PRO A 136 16.78 -3.25 19.43
CA PRO A 136 16.84 -3.73 18.06
C PRO A 136 17.16 -5.23 18.01
N ILE A 137 16.42 -5.96 17.18
CA ILE A 137 16.66 -7.38 16.87
C ILE A 137 16.91 -7.49 15.36
N HIS A 138 18.03 -8.10 14.98
CA HIS A 138 18.33 -8.35 13.57
C HIS A 138 18.03 -9.80 13.21
N VAL A 139 17.46 -10.01 12.03
CA VAL A 139 17.19 -11.35 11.48
C VAL A 139 17.64 -11.45 10.02
N PRO A 140 17.99 -12.65 9.53
CA PRO A 140 18.44 -12.83 8.16
C PRO A 140 17.32 -12.63 7.12
N THR A 141 16.05 -12.89 7.45
CA THR A 141 14.94 -12.88 6.49
C THR A 141 13.74 -12.04 6.96
N TRP A 142 12.97 -11.48 6.00
CA TRP A 142 11.72 -10.77 6.31
C TRP A 142 10.66 -11.70 6.90
N LYS A 143 10.69 -12.98 6.53
CA LYS A 143 9.78 -14.00 7.07
C LYS A 143 9.99 -14.17 8.57
N GLU A 144 11.23 -14.31 9.02
CA GLU A 144 11.55 -14.40 10.46
C GLU A 144 11.13 -13.13 11.21
N ALA A 145 11.31 -11.94 10.62
CA ALA A 145 10.83 -10.69 11.22
C ALA A 145 9.31 -10.70 11.45
N MET A 146 8.55 -11.21 10.46
CA MET A 146 7.09 -11.33 10.56
C MET A 146 6.67 -12.38 11.60
N GLU A 147 7.40 -13.50 11.71
CA GLU A 147 7.17 -14.57 12.69
C GLU A 147 7.40 -14.09 14.11
N LEU A 148 8.52 -13.40 14.39
CA LEU A 148 8.79 -12.87 15.74
C LEU A 148 7.72 -11.89 16.20
N VAL A 149 7.22 -11.02 15.31
CA VAL A 149 6.12 -10.12 15.65
C VAL A 149 4.83 -10.91 15.90
N THR A 150 4.49 -11.86 15.03
CA THR A 150 3.28 -12.69 15.15
C THR A 150 3.25 -13.47 16.47
N ASN A 151 4.41 -13.98 16.90
CA ASN A 151 4.56 -14.78 18.12
C ASN A 151 4.66 -13.93 19.39
N GLY A 152 4.73 -12.59 19.28
CA GLY A 152 4.97 -11.70 20.41
C GLY A 152 6.40 -11.74 20.95
N GLU A 153 7.36 -12.27 20.16
CA GLU A 153 8.80 -12.24 20.45
C GLU A 153 9.44 -10.90 20.06
N ALA A 154 8.78 -10.15 19.18
CA ALA A 154 9.04 -8.74 18.90
C ALA A 154 7.71 -7.95 18.91
N ASP A 155 7.80 -6.65 19.22
CA ASP A 155 6.63 -5.78 19.31
C ASP A 155 6.31 -5.12 17.96
N PHE A 156 7.36 -4.82 17.19
CA PHE A 156 7.28 -4.22 15.86
C PHE A 156 8.30 -4.82 14.89
N ALA A 157 7.99 -4.78 13.59
CA ALA A 157 8.97 -5.02 12.52
C ALA A 157 9.03 -3.86 11.52
N VAL A 158 10.24 -3.61 11.00
CA VAL A 158 10.50 -2.60 9.96
C VAL A 158 10.76 -3.31 8.63
N LEU A 159 9.88 -3.10 7.64
CA LEU A 159 9.90 -3.84 6.38
C LEU A 159 9.86 -2.89 5.17
N PRO A 160 10.73 -3.06 4.16
CA PRO A 160 10.67 -2.26 2.95
C PRO A 160 9.49 -2.70 2.08
N ILE A 161 8.51 -1.83 1.83
CA ILE A 161 7.34 -2.19 1.01
C ILE A 161 7.49 -1.74 -0.46
N GLU A 162 8.26 -0.69 -0.71
CA GLU A 162 8.36 -0.07 -2.02
C GLU A 162 9.62 0.79 -2.16
N ASN A 163 10.25 0.73 -3.33
CA ASN A 163 11.36 1.57 -3.72
C ASN A 163 10.99 2.42 -4.94
N SER A 164 11.33 3.71 -4.94
CA SER A 164 10.95 4.64 -6.00
C SER A 164 11.55 4.33 -7.38
N THR A 165 12.66 3.60 -7.43
CA THR A 165 13.32 3.17 -8.68
C THR A 165 12.99 1.72 -9.03
N ALA A 166 12.96 0.82 -8.04
CA ALA A 166 12.82 -0.62 -8.24
C ALA A 166 11.36 -1.13 -8.22
N GLY A 167 10.43 -0.28 -7.79
CA GLY A 167 9.03 -0.65 -7.59
C GLY A 167 8.78 -1.36 -6.26
N ILE A 168 7.72 -2.17 -6.22
CA ILE A 168 7.27 -2.85 -5.00
C ILE A 168 8.24 -3.96 -4.55
N VAL A 169 8.26 -4.23 -3.25
CA VAL A 169 8.90 -5.44 -2.71
C VAL A 169 7.86 -6.54 -2.58
N SER A 170 7.73 -7.37 -3.62
CA SER A 170 6.65 -8.37 -3.77
C SER A 170 6.46 -9.25 -2.55
N ASP A 171 7.55 -9.71 -1.95
CA ASP A 171 7.52 -10.70 -0.88
C ASP A 171 6.87 -10.12 0.38
N ILE A 172 7.00 -8.82 0.63
CA ILE A 172 6.35 -8.15 1.76
C ILE A 172 4.82 -8.15 1.60
N TYR A 173 4.30 -7.98 0.38
CA TYR A 173 2.86 -8.07 0.13
C TYR A 173 2.33 -9.47 0.44
N ASP A 174 3.07 -10.50 0.05
CA ASP A 174 2.67 -11.88 0.30
C ASP A 174 2.75 -12.22 1.81
N LEU A 175 3.81 -11.77 2.49
CA LEU A 175 3.97 -11.92 3.94
C LEU A 175 2.87 -11.20 4.73
N LEU A 176 2.47 -10.00 4.31
CA LEU A 176 1.35 -9.26 4.91
C LEU A 176 0.02 -10.02 4.82
N LEU A 177 -0.14 -10.94 3.87
CA LEU A 177 -1.32 -11.80 3.77
C LEU A 177 -1.18 -13.10 4.58
N GLN A 178 0.04 -13.62 4.71
CA GLN A 178 0.31 -14.88 5.42
C GLN A 178 0.27 -14.73 6.95
N TYR A 179 0.77 -13.62 7.48
CA TYR A 179 0.88 -13.39 8.93
C TYR A 179 -0.15 -12.37 9.41
N ASN A 180 -0.64 -12.49 10.65
CA ASN A 180 -1.59 -11.56 11.26
C ASN A 180 -0.91 -10.31 11.86
N ASN A 181 -0.06 -9.67 11.05
CA ASN A 181 0.56 -8.40 11.39
C ASN A 181 -0.18 -7.25 10.67
N TYR A 182 -0.18 -6.08 11.30
CA TYR A 182 -0.91 -4.89 10.87
C TYR A 182 0.02 -3.69 10.80
N ILE A 183 -0.15 -2.87 9.78
CA ILE A 183 0.63 -1.66 9.57
C ILE A 183 0.16 -0.58 10.56
N VAL A 184 1.10 -0.10 11.37
CA VAL A 184 0.89 0.91 12.41
C VAL A 184 1.65 2.20 12.14
N GLY A 185 2.52 2.21 11.13
CA GLY A 185 3.32 3.37 10.74
C GLY A 185 4.02 3.17 9.40
N GLU A 186 4.59 4.24 8.88
CA GLU A 186 5.49 4.21 7.73
C GLU A 186 6.67 5.17 7.92
N GLN A 187 7.79 4.87 7.28
CA GLN A 187 8.98 5.71 7.25
C GLN A 187 9.57 5.70 5.85
N ILE A 188 9.84 6.87 5.27
CA ILE A 188 10.53 6.97 3.98
C ILE A 188 11.99 7.31 4.25
N ILE A 189 12.90 6.50 3.71
CA ILE A 189 14.35 6.73 3.78
C ILE A 189 14.89 7.05 2.40
N LYS A 190 15.63 8.15 2.30
CA LYS A 190 16.36 8.53 1.10
C LYS A 190 17.56 7.60 0.94
N ILE A 191 17.67 6.97 -0.22
CA ILE A 191 18.76 6.04 -0.52
C ILE A 191 19.89 6.84 -1.15
N ASP A 192 20.83 7.26 -0.31
CA ASP A 192 22.08 7.89 -0.73
C ASP A 192 23.23 6.89 -0.53
N HIS A 193 23.91 6.59 -1.64
CA HIS A 193 25.07 5.73 -1.64
C HIS A 193 26.36 6.54 -1.43
N MET A 194 27.22 6.04 -0.56
CA MET A 194 28.51 6.63 -0.20
C MET A 194 29.61 5.65 -0.61
N LEU A 195 30.70 6.16 -1.18
CA LEU A 195 31.94 5.39 -1.33
C LEU A 195 32.72 5.51 -0.03
N MET A 196 33.04 4.38 0.58
CA MET A 196 33.76 4.34 1.86
C MET A 196 34.89 3.31 1.84
N ALA A 197 35.93 3.58 2.61
CA ALA A 197 37.08 2.70 2.78
C ALA A 197 37.61 2.80 4.21
N LEU A 198 38.71 2.13 4.50
CA LEU A 198 39.36 2.26 5.80
C LEU A 198 39.90 3.68 6.01
N PRO A 199 39.94 4.17 7.26
CA PRO A 199 40.51 5.47 7.56
C PRO A 199 41.92 5.66 7.00
N GLY A 200 42.13 6.77 6.29
CA GLY A 200 43.39 7.12 5.65
C GLY A 200 43.68 6.43 4.31
N THR A 201 42.73 5.71 3.73
CA THR A 201 42.81 5.20 2.34
C THR A 201 42.51 6.33 1.36
N SER A 202 43.31 6.48 0.29
CA SER A 202 43.02 7.41 -0.79
C SER A 202 42.35 6.72 -1.98
N LEU A 203 41.81 7.49 -2.95
CA LEU A 203 41.17 6.92 -4.13
C LEU A 203 42.15 6.15 -5.02
N GLU A 204 43.43 6.52 -4.98
CA GLU A 204 44.52 5.88 -5.73
C GLU A 204 44.88 4.49 -5.20
N ASP A 205 44.60 4.23 -3.92
CA ASP A 205 44.88 2.93 -3.29
C ASP A 205 43.88 1.84 -3.70
N ILE A 206 42.70 2.22 -4.22
CA ILE A 206 41.56 1.32 -4.43
C ILE A 206 41.77 0.45 -5.69
N ASP A 207 41.66 -0.87 -5.50
CA ASP A 207 41.63 -1.86 -6.58
C ASP A 207 40.25 -2.50 -6.77
N VAL A 208 39.47 -2.59 -5.69
CA VAL A 208 38.22 -3.37 -5.66
C VAL A 208 37.12 -2.60 -4.95
N VAL A 209 35.91 -2.57 -5.54
CA VAL A 209 34.72 -1.98 -4.95
C VAL A 209 33.64 -3.03 -4.75
N TYR A 210 33.12 -3.16 -3.52
CA TYR A 210 32.04 -4.07 -3.16
C TYR A 210 30.71 -3.34 -3.01
N SER A 211 29.62 -3.93 -3.50
CA SER A 211 28.25 -3.53 -3.14
C SER A 211 27.22 -4.55 -3.63
N HIS A 212 25.94 -4.31 -3.33
CA HIS A 212 24.84 -5.00 -3.99
C HIS A 212 24.82 -4.64 -5.49
N PRO A 213 24.43 -5.55 -6.42
CA PRO A 213 24.34 -5.25 -7.85
C PRO A 213 23.58 -3.96 -8.17
N GLN A 214 22.49 -3.69 -7.44
CA GLN A 214 21.71 -2.47 -7.61
C GLN A 214 22.47 -1.21 -7.17
N GLY A 215 23.25 -1.28 -6.08
CA GLY A 215 24.06 -0.15 -5.62
C GLY A 215 25.18 0.19 -6.60
N LEU A 216 25.85 -0.83 -7.16
CA LEU A 216 26.83 -0.63 -8.24
C LEU A 216 26.20 -0.01 -9.48
N ALA A 217 25.03 -0.51 -9.90
CA ALA A 217 24.32 0.02 -11.06
C ALA A 217 23.92 1.49 -10.89
N GLN A 218 23.47 1.88 -9.70
CA GLN A 218 23.10 3.27 -9.39
C GLN A 218 24.31 4.22 -9.35
N CYS A 219 25.51 3.70 -9.09
CA CYS A 219 26.76 4.46 -9.04
C CYS A 219 27.62 4.29 -10.31
N LYS A 220 27.07 3.71 -11.38
CA LYS A 220 27.81 3.34 -12.60
C LYS A 220 28.56 4.52 -13.23
N ASP A 221 27.97 5.71 -13.24
CA ASP A 221 28.59 6.89 -13.85
C ASP A 221 29.85 7.32 -13.12
N PHE A 222 29.81 7.33 -11.78
CA PHE A 222 31.00 7.59 -10.97
C PHE A 222 32.05 6.50 -11.17
N LEU A 223 31.64 5.22 -11.12
CA LEU A 223 32.53 4.07 -11.30
C LEU A 223 33.17 4.03 -12.69
N SER A 224 32.52 4.59 -13.72
CA SER A 224 33.08 4.67 -15.08
C SER A 224 34.32 5.56 -15.18
N GLY A 225 34.50 6.49 -14.23
CA GLY A 225 35.72 7.30 -14.11
C GLY A 225 36.93 6.54 -13.59
N TYR A 226 36.73 5.32 -13.07
CA TYR A 226 37.77 4.46 -12.48
C TYR A 226 37.75 3.06 -13.11
N PRO A 227 38.05 2.92 -14.42
CA PRO A 227 37.94 1.64 -15.14
C PRO A 227 38.86 0.53 -14.60
N GLN A 228 39.89 0.87 -13.84
CA GLN A 228 40.80 -0.06 -13.18
C GLN A 228 40.18 -0.77 -11.96
N TRP A 229 39.13 -0.22 -11.36
CA TRP A 229 38.49 -0.79 -10.17
C TRP A 229 37.66 -2.02 -10.52
N LYS A 230 37.94 -3.14 -9.85
CA LYS A 230 37.16 -4.38 -9.98
C LYS A 230 35.90 -4.27 -9.13
N GLN A 231 34.74 -4.34 -9.78
CA GLN A 231 33.46 -4.34 -9.08
C GLN A 231 33.07 -5.76 -8.65
N ARG A 232 32.67 -5.93 -7.39
CA ARG A 232 32.32 -7.24 -6.81
C ARG A 232 30.96 -7.17 -6.12
N ASN A 233 30.08 -8.11 -6.51
CA ASN A 233 28.74 -8.20 -5.97
C ASN A 233 28.75 -8.88 -4.59
N VAL A 234 28.01 -8.32 -3.66
CA VAL A 234 27.63 -8.93 -2.38
C VAL A 234 26.12 -8.94 -2.21
N LEU A 235 25.62 -9.65 -1.21
CA LEU A 235 24.17 -9.85 -1.00
C LEU A 235 23.42 -8.58 -0.60
N ASN A 236 24.05 -7.66 0.12
CA ASN A 236 23.46 -6.35 0.43
C ASN A 236 24.57 -5.29 0.62
N THR A 237 24.18 -4.02 0.63
CA THR A 237 25.11 -2.89 0.74
C THR A 237 25.83 -2.84 2.08
N ALA A 238 25.15 -3.14 3.19
CA ALA A 238 25.76 -3.11 4.53
C ALA A 238 26.84 -4.19 4.69
N MET A 239 26.65 -5.37 4.11
CA MET A 239 27.67 -6.43 4.04
C MET A 239 28.91 -6.03 3.25
N ALA A 240 28.80 -5.08 2.30
CA ALA A 240 29.97 -4.54 1.62
C ALA A 240 30.84 -3.73 2.60
N ALA A 241 30.23 -2.86 3.39
CA ALA A 241 30.91 -2.08 4.42
C ALA A 241 31.50 -2.99 5.51
N GLU A 242 30.71 -3.94 6.02
CA GLU A 242 31.18 -4.95 6.98
C GLU A 242 32.41 -5.69 6.45
N LYS A 243 32.39 -6.12 5.19
CA LYS A 243 33.50 -6.85 4.56
C LYS A 243 34.77 -6.01 4.53
N VAL A 244 34.69 -4.75 4.09
CA VAL A 244 35.85 -3.85 4.01
C VAL A 244 36.43 -3.59 5.41
N ALA A 245 35.57 -3.33 6.40
CA ALA A 245 35.98 -3.13 7.78
C ALA A 245 36.64 -4.38 8.38
N ARG A 246 36.06 -5.56 8.14
CA ARG A 246 36.56 -6.83 8.67
C ARG A 246 37.87 -7.27 8.03
N GLU A 247 38.05 -7.06 6.72
CA GLU A 247 39.26 -7.48 6.01
C GLU A 247 40.44 -6.54 6.28
N GLY A 248 40.21 -5.27 6.59
CA GLY A 248 41.28 -4.35 6.98
C GLY A 248 42.28 -4.04 5.85
N LEU A 249 41.89 -4.26 4.60
CA LEU A 249 42.73 -4.03 3.42
C LEU A 249 42.47 -2.64 2.81
N ARG A 250 43.53 -1.84 2.66
CA ARG A 250 43.44 -0.47 2.12
C ARG A 250 43.09 -0.39 0.64
N ASN A 251 43.25 -1.47 -0.11
CA ASN A 251 42.93 -1.52 -1.54
C ASN A 251 41.47 -1.85 -1.84
N GLN A 252 40.61 -1.80 -0.82
CA GLN A 252 39.19 -2.10 -0.94
C GLN A 252 38.34 -0.90 -0.55
N ALA A 253 37.23 -0.74 -1.26
CA ALA A 253 36.17 0.19 -0.90
C ALA A 253 34.80 -0.50 -0.98
N ALA A 254 33.83 0.09 -0.30
CA ALA A 254 32.44 -0.32 -0.31
C ALA A 254 31.56 0.83 -0.81
N ILE A 255 30.48 0.48 -1.50
CA ILE A 255 29.36 1.40 -1.73
C ILE A 255 28.21 0.97 -0.82
N ALA A 256 27.89 1.80 0.17
CA ALA A 256 26.85 1.54 1.15
C ALA A 256 26.20 2.84 1.67
N SER A 257 25.33 2.73 2.68
CA SER A 257 24.69 3.87 3.33
C SER A 257 25.71 4.65 4.19
N ARG A 258 25.42 5.92 4.48
CA ARG A 258 26.18 6.70 5.47
C ARG A 258 26.18 6.00 6.85
N SER A 259 25.03 5.49 7.25
CA SER A 259 24.84 4.74 8.51
C SER A 259 25.78 3.54 8.62
N ALA A 260 26.08 2.85 7.50
CA ALA A 260 27.04 1.75 7.50
C ALA A 260 28.49 2.23 7.71
N ALA A 261 28.87 3.38 7.13
CA ALA A 261 30.20 3.94 7.34
C ALA A 261 30.43 4.28 8.82
N GLU A 262 29.45 4.94 9.46
CA GLU A 262 29.50 5.30 10.88
C GLU A 262 29.56 4.07 11.78
N TYR A 263 28.71 3.07 11.51
CA TYR A 263 28.64 1.85 12.30
C TYR A 263 29.94 1.01 12.22
N PHE A 264 30.50 0.86 11.01
CA PHE A 264 31.71 0.07 10.79
C PHE A 264 33.03 0.87 10.93
N GLY A 265 32.96 2.16 11.28
CA GLY A 265 34.14 3.01 11.45
C GLY A 265 34.92 3.26 10.15
N LEU A 266 34.23 3.30 9.01
CA LEU A 266 34.81 3.55 7.69
C LEU A 266 34.80 5.05 7.35
N GLU A 267 35.80 5.49 6.61
CA GLU A 267 35.90 6.86 6.12
C GLU A 267 35.17 6.99 4.77
N ILE A 268 34.32 8.02 4.66
CA ILE A 268 33.60 8.33 3.42
C ILE A 268 34.55 9.10 2.49
N LEU A 269 35.00 8.44 1.43
CA LEU A 269 35.90 9.02 0.41
C LEU A 269 35.14 9.89 -0.59
N LYS A 270 33.91 9.50 -0.91
CA LYS A 270 33.03 10.27 -1.79
C LYS A 270 31.59 10.14 -1.31
N GLY A 271 31.01 11.27 -0.92
CA GLY A 271 29.61 11.40 -0.57
C GLY A 271 28.76 11.96 -1.71
N ASP A 272 27.65 12.61 -1.34
CA ASP A 272 26.64 13.31 -2.13
C ASP A 272 26.86 13.36 -3.66
N GLY A 273 25.89 12.81 -4.40
CA GLY A 273 25.90 12.79 -5.87
C GLY A 273 26.57 11.57 -6.49
N LEU A 274 26.92 10.56 -5.69
CA LEU A 274 27.42 9.26 -6.18
C LEU A 274 26.36 8.49 -6.97
N SER A 275 25.10 8.58 -6.54
CA SER A 275 23.92 8.05 -7.23
C SER A 275 23.23 9.17 -8.00
N LYS A 276 22.91 8.92 -9.27
CA LYS A 276 22.28 9.92 -10.16
C LYS A 276 20.79 10.15 -9.85
N GLU A 277 20.13 9.16 -9.29
CA GLU A 277 18.69 9.13 -9.11
C GLU A 277 18.28 9.57 -7.69
N LYS A 278 17.19 10.32 -7.60
CA LYS A 278 16.47 10.51 -6.33
C LYS A 278 15.80 9.19 -5.97
N ASN A 279 16.52 8.34 -5.25
CA ASN A 279 16.05 7.04 -4.81
C ASN A 279 15.54 7.15 -3.37
N SER A 280 14.38 6.57 -3.08
CA SER A 280 13.84 6.47 -1.73
C SER A 280 13.13 5.14 -1.56
N THR A 281 13.26 4.57 -0.37
CA THR A 281 12.54 3.34 0.01
C THR A 281 11.53 3.69 1.09
N ARG A 282 10.28 3.31 0.85
CA ARG A 282 9.21 3.36 1.83
C ARG A 282 9.24 2.08 2.65
N PHE A 283 9.38 2.25 3.96
CA PHE A 283 9.28 1.20 4.96
C PHE A 283 7.94 1.29 5.67
N ILE A 284 7.38 0.14 5.99
CA ILE A 284 6.23 0.01 6.88
C ILE A 284 6.68 -0.49 8.24
N ILE A 285 5.96 -0.04 9.26
CA ILE A 285 6.09 -0.52 10.63
C ILE A 285 4.88 -1.41 10.90
N VAL A 286 5.12 -2.66 11.24
CA VAL A 286 4.06 -3.64 11.50
C VAL A 286 4.08 -4.12 12.94
N SER A 287 2.91 -4.39 13.51
CA SER A 287 2.73 -4.98 14.84
C SER A 287 1.70 -6.12 14.79
N HIS A 288 1.74 -7.04 15.76
CA HIS A 288 0.68 -8.04 15.93
C HIS A 288 -0.61 -7.42 16.47
N ASN A 289 -0.51 -6.26 17.13
CA ASN A 289 -1.65 -5.55 17.68
C ASN A 289 -2.41 -4.82 16.57
N ARG A 290 -3.73 -5.03 16.53
CA ARG A 290 -4.64 -4.22 15.72
C ARG A 290 -4.84 -2.88 16.44
N CYS A 291 -4.01 -1.91 16.14
CA CYS A 291 -4.15 -0.56 16.66
C CYS A 291 -3.95 0.49 15.58
N PHE A 292 -4.42 1.71 15.87
CA PHE A 292 -4.17 2.89 15.04
C PHE A 292 -4.12 4.12 15.94
N VAL A 293 -3.33 5.11 15.55
CA VAL A 293 -3.29 6.39 16.24
C VAL A 293 -4.48 7.27 15.85
N ARG A 294 -4.98 8.08 16.78
CA ARG A 294 -6.18 8.90 16.59
C ARG A 294 -6.10 9.83 15.36
N ASN A 295 -4.90 10.29 15.03
CA ASN A 295 -4.61 11.18 13.91
C ASN A 295 -4.08 10.44 12.66
N ALA A 296 -4.17 9.10 12.61
CA ALA A 296 -3.77 8.32 11.44
C ALA A 296 -4.48 8.82 10.17
N GLN A 297 -3.76 8.89 9.06
CA GLN A 297 -4.23 9.54 7.83
C GLN A 297 -4.25 8.61 6.63
N LYS A 298 -3.73 7.39 6.77
CA LYS A 298 -3.63 6.43 5.69
C LYS A 298 -4.25 5.11 6.09
N ILE A 299 -4.94 4.48 5.15
CA ILE A 299 -5.49 3.15 5.30
C ILE A 299 -4.96 2.29 4.17
N SER A 300 -4.48 1.09 4.52
CA SER A 300 -4.08 0.07 3.57
C SER A 300 -5.05 -1.10 3.64
N ILE A 301 -5.56 -1.52 2.49
CA ILE A 301 -6.44 -2.69 2.35
C ILE A 301 -5.91 -3.62 1.28
N CYS A 302 -6.28 -4.90 1.40
CA CYS A 302 -6.17 -5.88 0.33
C CYS A 302 -7.56 -6.48 0.07
N PHE A 303 -7.93 -6.63 -1.19
CA PHE A 303 -9.13 -7.37 -1.56
C PHE A 303 -8.96 -8.18 -2.84
N GLY A 304 -9.67 -9.30 -2.93
CA GLY A 304 -9.77 -10.14 -4.12
C GLY A 304 -11.02 -9.82 -4.94
N LEU A 305 -10.91 -9.93 -6.26
CA LEU A 305 -12.03 -9.77 -7.19
C LEU A 305 -12.11 -10.95 -8.17
N PRO A 306 -13.32 -11.31 -8.64
CA PRO A 306 -13.48 -12.15 -9.82
C PRO A 306 -12.83 -11.48 -11.05
N HIS A 307 -12.23 -12.28 -11.94
CA HIS A 307 -11.69 -11.78 -13.19
C HIS A 307 -12.79 -11.54 -14.23
N ALA A 308 -13.47 -10.40 -14.13
CA ALA A 308 -14.53 -9.99 -15.04
C ALA A 308 -14.52 -8.48 -15.29
N ALA A 309 -15.03 -8.06 -16.46
CA ALA A 309 -15.11 -6.65 -16.84
C ALA A 309 -15.90 -5.83 -15.80
N GLY A 310 -15.43 -4.61 -15.50
CA GLY A 310 -16.12 -3.68 -14.60
C GLY A 310 -16.01 -3.98 -13.10
N THR A 311 -15.42 -5.11 -12.70
CA THR A 311 -15.30 -5.51 -11.27
C THR A 311 -14.43 -4.55 -10.46
N LEU A 312 -13.22 -4.24 -10.95
CA LEU A 312 -12.34 -3.27 -10.28
C LEU A 312 -12.96 -1.88 -10.25
N TYR A 313 -13.54 -1.42 -11.36
CA TYR A 313 -14.22 -0.13 -11.42
C TYR A 313 -15.36 -0.02 -10.40
N SER A 314 -16.20 -1.05 -10.31
CA SER A 314 -17.28 -1.13 -9.32
C SER A 314 -16.72 -1.09 -7.90
N MET A 315 -15.60 -1.77 -7.64
CA MET A 315 -14.96 -1.77 -6.34
C MET A 315 -14.41 -0.38 -5.97
N LEU A 316 -13.65 0.26 -6.87
CA LEU A 316 -13.09 1.60 -6.69
C LEU A 316 -14.16 2.68 -6.55
N SER A 317 -15.35 2.46 -7.10
CA SER A 317 -16.47 3.39 -6.92
C SER A 317 -16.87 3.58 -5.45
N ASN A 318 -16.57 2.62 -4.54
CA ASN A 318 -16.74 2.79 -3.09
C ASN A 318 -15.83 3.88 -2.52
N ILE A 319 -14.64 4.07 -3.08
CA ILE A 319 -13.72 5.13 -2.68
C ILE A 319 -14.22 6.48 -3.20
N ILE A 320 -14.57 6.55 -4.50
CA ILE A 320 -15.04 7.77 -5.17
C ILE A 320 -16.30 8.34 -4.50
N PHE A 321 -17.31 7.51 -4.29
CA PHE A 321 -18.60 7.94 -3.74
C PHE A 321 -18.48 8.46 -2.29
N ASN A 322 -17.50 7.98 -1.54
CA ASN A 322 -17.23 8.42 -0.17
C ASN A 322 -16.25 9.61 -0.12
N GLY A 323 -15.84 10.16 -1.28
CA GLY A 323 -14.95 11.31 -1.37
C GLY A 323 -13.54 11.05 -0.86
N LEU A 324 -13.07 9.80 -0.94
CA LEU A 324 -11.76 9.38 -0.44
C LEU A 324 -10.70 9.47 -1.55
N ASN A 325 -9.49 9.90 -1.20
CA ASN A 325 -8.37 10.01 -2.14
C ASN A 325 -7.51 8.74 -2.12
N MET A 326 -7.23 8.13 -3.27
CA MET A 326 -6.31 6.99 -3.35
C MET A 326 -4.87 7.48 -3.49
N LEU A 327 -3.98 6.86 -2.74
CA LEU A 327 -2.54 7.11 -2.77
C LEU A 327 -1.82 6.07 -3.60
N LYS A 328 -2.32 4.83 -3.61
CA LYS A 328 -1.69 3.72 -4.32
C LYS A 328 -2.71 2.67 -4.73
N ILE A 329 -2.48 2.04 -5.87
CA ILE A 329 -3.10 0.77 -6.26
C ILE A 329 -2.04 -0.16 -6.84
N GLU A 330 -2.05 -1.41 -6.40
CA GLU A 330 -1.15 -2.45 -6.90
C GLU A 330 -1.90 -3.76 -7.08
N SER A 331 -1.60 -4.52 -8.14
CA SER A 331 -2.25 -5.80 -8.41
C SER A 331 -1.27 -6.96 -8.25
N ARG A 332 -1.71 -8.04 -7.61
CA ARG A 332 -0.90 -9.25 -7.39
C ARG A 332 -1.69 -10.48 -7.85
N PRO A 333 -1.11 -11.36 -8.68
CA PRO A 333 -1.77 -12.61 -9.04
C PRO A 333 -1.93 -13.50 -7.80
N ILE A 334 -3.04 -14.23 -7.72
CA ILE A 334 -3.25 -15.23 -6.66
C ILE A 334 -2.62 -16.55 -7.11
N PRO A 335 -1.58 -17.07 -6.42
CA PRO A 335 -0.86 -18.26 -6.89
C PRO A 335 -1.76 -19.50 -7.08
N GLU A 336 -2.76 -19.71 -6.23
CA GLU A 336 -3.63 -20.89 -6.32
C GLU A 336 -4.75 -20.77 -7.36
N LYS A 337 -4.99 -19.57 -7.92
CA LYS A 337 -6.14 -19.27 -8.78
C LYS A 337 -5.70 -18.55 -10.06
N PRO A 338 -5.49 -19.27 -11.18
CA PRO A 338 -5.03 -18.69 -12.44
C PRO A 338 -5.86 -17.48 -12.87
N PHE A 339 -5.18 -16.41 -13.28
CA PHE A 339 -5.76 -15.16 -13.78
C PHE A 339 -6.70 -14.43 -12.81
N THR A 340 -6.66 -14.74 -11.52
CA THR A 340 -7.31 -13.93 -10.49
C THR A 340 -6.29 -13.09 -9.73
N TYR A 341 -6.73 -11.93 -9.26
CA TYR A 341 -5.85 -10.92 -8.70
C TYR A 341 -6.37 -10.44 -7.34
N ARG A 342 -5.44 -10.16 -6.45
CA ARG A 342 -5.63 -9.30 -5.28
C ARG A 342 -5.19 -7.89 -5.63
N PHE A 343 -5.89 -6.92 -5.08
CA PHE A 343 -5.56 -5.52 -5.18
C PHE A 343 -5.20 -4.99 -3.81
N PHE A 344 -4.06 -4.31 -3.74
CA PHE A 344 -3.60 -3.58 -2.57
C PHE A 344 -3.83 -2.10 -2.83
N ILE A 345 -4.53 -1.44 -1.92
CA ILE A 345 -4.85 -0.02 -2.04
C ILE A 345 -4.44 0.70 -0.77
N ASP A 346 -3.71 1.79 -0.95
CA ASP A 346 -3.51 2.80 0.09
C ASP A 346 -4.42 4.00 -0.25
N PHE A 347 -5.16 4.50 0.71
CA PHE A 347 -5.99 5.70 0.54
C PHE A 347 -5.99 6.56 1.80
N GLU A 348 -6.28 7.84 1.64
CA GLU A 348 -6.38 8.79 2.75
C GLU A 348 -7.62 8.50 3.59
N GLY A 349 -7.43 8.36 4.90
CA GLY A 349 -8.54 8.11 5.81
C GLY A 349 -8.13 7.74 7.22
N ASN A 350 -9.14 7.75 8.10
CA ASN A 350 -9.06 7.30 9.47
C ASN A 350 -10.27 6.41 9.76
N LEU A 351 -10.09 5.35 10.55
CA LEU A 351 -11.17 4.42 10.89
C LEU A 351 -12.32 5.06 11.68
N ASN A 352 -12.08 6.22 12.31
CA ASN A 352 -13.14 7.00 12.94
C ASN A 352 -14.06 7.72 11.94
N SER A 353 -13.62 7.89 10.69
CA SER A 353 -14.41 8.60 9.69
C SER A 353 -15.61 7.75 9.23
N PRO A 354 -16.84 8.28 9.26
CA PRO A 354 -18.01 7.59 8.71
C PRO A 354 -17.86 7.24 7.23
N SER A 355 -17.23 8.11 6.42
CA SER A 355 -17.03 7.86 4.98
C SER A 355 -16.09 6.67 4.74
N VAL A 356 -15.04 6.55 5.55
CA VAL A 356 -14.13 5.40 5.53
C VAL A 356 -14.85 4.12 5.92
N ARG A 357 -15.57 4.11 7.04
CA ARG A 357 -16.29 2.92 7.52
C ARG A 357 -17.32 2.45 6.49
N ASN A 358 -17.99 3.39 5.84
CA ASN A 358 -18.93 3.08 4.77
C ASN A 358 -18.23 2.47 3.54
N ALA A 359 -17.10 3.05 3.11
CA ALA A 359 -16.32 2.52 2.00
C ALA A 359 -15.79 1.11 2.28
N LEU A 360 -15.18 0.89 3.45
CA LEU A 360 -14.63 -0.41 3.85
C LEU A 360 -15.71 -1.49 3.88
N ARG A 361 -16.91 -1.16 4.36
CA ARG A 361 -18.04 -2.08 4.35
C ARG A 361 -18.51 -2.45 2.95
N GLY A 362 -18.63 -1.45 2.08
CA GLY A 362 -19.02 -1.70 0.69
C GLY A 362 -18.02 -2.60 -0.03
N ILE A 363 -16.73 -2.38 0.25
CA ILE A 363 -15.64 -3.21 -0.27
C ILE A 363 -15.72 -4.63 0.27
N GLU A 364 -15.83 -4.81 1.59
CA GLU A 364 -15.88 -6.13 2.22
C GLU A 364 -17.09 -6.96 1.76
N ALA A 365 -18.26 -6.32 1.62
CA ALA A 365 -19.49 -7.00 1.20
C ALA A 365 -19.49 -7.42 -0.28
N GLU A 366 -18.66 -6.79 -1.12
CA GLU A 366 -18.61 -7.04 -2.58
C GLU A 366 -17.37 -7.82 -3.00
N ALA A 367 -16.31 -7.84 -2.19
CA ALA A 367 -15.06 -8.53 -2.48
C ALA A 367 -15.17 -10.04 -2.25
N SER A 368 -14.37 -10.83 -2.97
CA SER A 368 -14.29 -12.28 -2.70
C SER A 368 -13.42 -12.60 -1.48
N GLU A 369 -12.45 -11.74 -1.20
CA GLU A 369 -11.54 -11.78 -0.05
C GLU A 369 -11.31 -10.32 0.36
N PHE A 370 -11.29 -10.00 1.66
CA PHE A 370 -10.99 -8.65 2.14
C PHE A 370 -10.12 -8.74 3.39
N ARG A 371 -9.14 -7.83 3.47
CA ARG A 371 -8.29 -7.66 4.64
C ARG A 371 -7.95 -6.19 4.82
N LEU A 372 -8.20 -5.66 6.00
CA LEU A 372 -7.61 -4.41 6.44
C LEU A 372 -6.17 -4.67 6.89
N LEU A 373 -5.22 -4.01 6.23
CA LEU A 373 -3.79 -4.17 6.55
C LEU A 373 -3.36 -3.18 7.62
N GLY A 374 -3.99 -2.01 7.72
CA GLY A 374 -3.69 -1.04 8.79
C GLY A 374 -4.37 0.31 8.60
N ASN A 375 -4.37 1.11 9.66
CA ASN A 375 -4.63 2.54 9.62
C ASN A 375 -3.51 3.25 10.38
N TYR A 376 -2.77 4.12 9.71
CA TYR A 376 -1.53 4.70 10.24
C TYR A 376 -1.27 6.13 9.73
#